data_AF-A0A3D8L5M5-F1
#
_entry.id   AF-A0A3D8L5M5-F1
#
_cell.length_a   1.000
_cell.length_b   1.000
_cell.length_c   1.000
_cell.angle_alpha   90.00
_cell.angle_beta   90.00
_cell.angle_gamma   90.00
#
_symmetry.space_group_name_H-M   'P 1'
#
loop_
_entity.id
_entity.type
_entity.pdbx_description
1 polymer ?
#
loop_
_entity_poly.entity_id
_entity_poly.type
_entity_poly.pdbx_seq_one_letter_code
_entity_poly.pdbx_strand_id
1 'polypeptide(L)'
;MPPCNLFITIFILYLFVIPEQVYDKPHFDFHFYTISDDLRKSIPGLAPTELDPAPPAPAYLPTDYVMLPGRIQAMGTHFIDVTSPELHSIPFTQTFLFGGYQESVIFYEPMFILDYILSKPQATIAIKQPAAVQETGYYPQNYRIEYDTKQKEYKFYLADLTFRQSQ
;
A
#
# COMPACT_ATOMS: atom_id res chain seq x y z
N MET A 1 -11.38 22.04 -9.68
CA MET A 1 -10.81 20.82 -9.09
C MET A 1 -9.41 20.69 -9.65
N PRO A 2 -8.35 20.73 -8.82
CA PRO A 2 -7.01 20.45 -9.31
C PRO A 2 -6.94 18.98 -9.77
N PRO A 3 -6.12 18.65 -10.77
CA PRO A 3 -5.98 17.29 -11.27
C PRO A 3 -5.44 16.37 -10.16
N CYS A 4 -6.10 15.23 -9.96
CA CYS A 4 -5.62 14.15 -9.11
C CYS A 4 -4.43 13.50 -9.82
N ASN A 5 -3.22 13.97 -9.53
CA ASN A 5 -1.99 13.38 -10.07
C ASN A 5 -1.67 12.13 -9.25
N LEU A 6 -2.21 10.98 -9.68
CA LEU A 6 -1.83 9.68 -9.15
C LEU A 6 -0.39 9.37 -9.62
N PHE A 7 0.58 9.49 -8.72
CA PHE A 7 1.96 9.10 -8.99
C PHE A 7 2.14 7.62 -8.63
N ILE A 8 2.53 6.80 -9.61
CA ILE A 8 2.89 5.39 -9.39
C ILE A 8 4.42 5.33 -9.29
N THR A 9 4.94 4.95 -8.12
CA THR A 9 6.37 4.63 -7.97
C THR A 9 6.51 3.13 -7.75
N ILE A 10 7.34 2.48 -8.56
CA ILE A 10 7.68 1.06 -8.44
C ILE A 10 9.05 0.99 -7.78
N PHE A 11 9.13 0.40 -6.60
CA PHE A 11 10.39 0.07 -5.97
C PHE A 11 10.61 -1.45 -6.04
N ILE A 12 11.88 -1.84 -6.23
CA ILE A 12 12.36 -3.19 -5.91
C ILE A 12 13.06 -3.01 -4.56
N LEU A 13 12.31 -3.12 -3.46
CA LEU A 13 12.89 -3.00 -2.13
C LEU A 13 13.48 -4.35 -1.71
N TYR A 14 14.72 -4.32 -1.24
CA TYR A 14 15.37 -5.41 -0.50
C TYR A 14 15.61 -5.02 0.97
N LEU A 15 15.01 -3.93 1.45
CA LEU A 15 15.44 -3.32 2.71
C LEU A 15 14.29 -3.10 3.69
N PHE A 16 14.46 -3.71 4.87
CA PHE A 16 13.70 -3.49 6.09
C PHE A 16 12.23 -3.89 6.03
N VAL A 17 11.96 -5.21 6.09
CA VAL A 17 10.59 -5.67 6.31
C VAL A 17 10.46 -6.29 7.69
N ILE A 18 9.71 -5.60 8.54
CA ILE A 18 9.14 -6.16 9.74
C ILE A 18 7.76 -6.71 9.35
N PRO A 19 7.45 -7.98 9.68
CA PRO A 19 8.28 -8.92 10.45
C PRO A 19 9.40 -9.54 9.62
N GLU A 20 10.55 -9.77 10.26
CA GLU A 20 11.70 -10.43 9.63
C GLU A 20 11.29 -11.74 8.97
N GLN A 21 11.86 -12.03 7.80
CA GLN A 21 11.67 -13.28 7.04
C GLN A 21 10.33 -13.48 6.35
N VAL A 22 9.34 -12.61 6.55
CA VAL A 22 8.03 -12.75 5.88
C VAL A 22 8.10 -12.34 4.41
N TYR A 23 8.84 -11.26 4.11
CA TYR A 23 8.86 -10.62 2.78
C TYR A 23 10.24 -10.70 2.09
N ASP A 24 11.08 -11.67 2.47
CA ASP A 24 12.47 -11.79 1.98
C ASP A 24 12.57 -12.29 0.52
N LYS A 25 11.48 -12.79 -0.05
CA LYS A 25 11.46 -13.27 -1.43
C LYS A 25 11.34 -12.09 -2.40
N PRO A 26 11.92 -12.15 -3.61
CA PRO A 26 11.81 -11.08 -4.59
C PRO A 26 10.35 -10.70 -4.86
N HIS A 27 10.03 -9.42 -4.70
CA HIS A 27 8.68 -8.90 -4.83
C HIS A 27 8.70 -7.47 -5.38
N PHE A 28 7.52 -6.98 -5.76
CA PHE A 28 7.31 -5.62 -6.21
C PHE A 28 6.32 -4.90 -5.32
N ASP A 29 6.64 -3.65 -5.03
CA ASP A 29 5.87 -2.75 -4.17
C ASP A 29 5.33 -1.61 -5.03
N PHE A 30 4.01 -1.58 -5.20
CA PHE A 30 3.36 -0.59 -6.05
C PHE A 30 2.78 0.53 -5.20
N HIS A 31 3.46 1.66 -5.11
CA HIS A 31 2.96 2.78 -4.33
C HIS A 31 2.06 3.69 -5.16
N PHE A 32 0.80 3.80 -4.76
CA PHE A 32 -0.20 4.71 -5.32
C PHE A 32 -0.38 5.91 -4.39
N TYR A 33 0.41 6.97 -4.59
CA TYR A 33 0.37 8.16 -3.74
C TYR A 33 -0.82 9.07 -4.07
N THR A 34 -1.45 9.62 -3.02
CA THR A 34 -2.49 10.66 -3.10
C THR A 34 -1.95 12.06 -2.82
N ILE A 35 -0.65 12.16 -2.53
CA ILE A 35 0.08 13.41 -2.25
C ILE A 35 0.95 13.84 -3.44
N SER A 36 1.43 15.08 -3.42
CA SER A 36 2.40 15.54 -4.42
C SER A 36 3.74 14.83 -4.27
N ASP A 37 4.45 14.69 -5.38
CA ASP A 37 5.79 14.10 -5.39
C ASP A 37 6.81 14.94 -4.58
N ASP A 38 6.63 16.27 -4.52
CA ASP A 38 7.46 17.15 -3.68
C ASP A 38 7.25 16.87 -2.19
N LEU A 39 6.00 16.72 -1.75
CA LEU A 39 5.70 16.34 -0.36
C LEU A 39 6.28 14.95 -0.08
N ARG A 40 6.03 13.98 -0.97
CA ARG A 40 6.56 12.61 -0.84
C ARG A 40 8.08 12.63 -0.64
N LYS A 41 8.84 13.28 -1.53
CA LYS A 41 10.31 13.37 -1.45
C LYS A 41 10.81 14.05 -0.18
N SER A 42 10.00 14.93 0.42
CA SER A 42 10.35 15.64 1.65
C SER A 42 10.12 14.82 2.94
N ILE A 43 9.43 13.68 2.86
CA ILE A 43 9.11 12.84 4.04
C ILE A 43 10.42 12.37 4.71
N PRO A 44 10.68 12.72 5.98
CA PRO A 44 11.87 12.28 6.68
C PRO A 44 11.72 10.84 7.18
N GLY A 45 12.82 10.10 7.26
CA GLY A 45 12.83 8.79 7.90
C GLY A 45 12.75 8.87 9.43
N LEU A 46 12.41 7.77 10.08
CA LEU A 46 12.57 7.54 11.52
C LEU A 46 13.48 6.33 11.75
N ALA A 47 14.02 6.17 12.97
CA ALA A 47 14.78 4.98 13.28
C ALA A 47 13.88 3.72 13.20
N PRO A 48 14.42 2.53 12.84
CA PRO A 48 13.60 1.33 12.64
C PRO A 48 12.76 0.87 13.84
N THR A 49 13.10 1.31 15.04
CA THR A 49 12.38 1.00 16.29
C THR A 49 11.37 2.08 16.70
N GLU A 50 11.35 3.22 16.01
CA GLU A 50 10.49 4.36 16.35
C GLU A 50 9.16 4.27 15.61
N LEU A 51 8.06 4.38 16.37
CA LEU A 51 6.74 4.57 15.80
C LEU A 51 6.57 6.02 15.34
N ASP A 52 5.79 6.23 14.27
CA ASP A 52 5.44 7.58 13.85
C ASP A 52 4.62 8.26 14.96
N PRO A 53 5.02 9.45 15.45
CA PRO A 53 4.26 10.16 16.47
C PRO A 53 2.96 10.79 15.94
N ALA A 54 2.77 10.85 14.61
CA ALA A 54 1.60 11.44 13.97
C ALA A 54 0.93 10.47 12.98
N PRO A 55 0.45 9.29 13.42
CA PRO A 55 -0.25 8.36 12.55
C PRO A 55 -1.64 8.88 12.19
N PRO A 56 -2.26 8.41 11.09
CA PRO A 56 -3.66 8.69 10.81
C PRO A 56 -4.57 8.23 11.95
N ALA A 57 -5.67 8.96 12.16
CA ALA A 57 -6.66 8.55 13.15
C ALA A 57 -7.24 7.15 12.80
N PRO A 58 -7.58 6.31 13.79
CA PRO A 58 -8.03 4.93 13.54
C PRO A 58 -9.25 4.81 12.62
N ALA A 59 -10.12 5.82 12.54
CA ALA A 59 -11.27 5.82 11.65
C ALA A 59 -10.89 5.81 10.15
N TYR A 60 -9.67 6.25 9.82
CA TYR A 60 -9.15 6.35 8.46
C TYR A 60 -8.34 5.12 8.02
N LEU A 61 -8.19 4.13 8.90
CA LEU A 61 -7.57 2.84 8.60
C LEU A 61 -8.58 1.70 8.84
N PRO A 62 -8.46 0.55 8.17
CA PRO A 62 -9.25 -0.62 8.53
C PRO A 62 -8.84 -1.16 9.90
N THR A 63 -9.77 -1.73 10.66
CA THR A 63 -9.56 -2.10 12.07
C THR A 63 -8.39 -3.07 12.31
N ASP A 64 -8.10 -3.95 11.36
CA ASP A 64 -7.04 -4.95 11.47
C ASP A 64 -5.65 -4.40 11.10
N TYR A 65 -5.53 -3.12 10.73
CA TYR A 65 -4.27 -2.53 10.30
C TYR A 65 -3.51 -1.92 11.48
N VAL A 66 -2.24 -2.32 11.63
CA VAL A 66 -1.36 -1.80 12.67
C VAL A 66 -0.16 -1.07 12.07
N MET A 67 0.29 -0.03 12.77
CA MET A 67 1.47 0.73 12.40
C MET A 67 2.74 -0.10 12.58
N LEU A 68 3.56 -0.16 11.54
CA LEU A 68 4.94 -0.64 11.62
C LEU A 68 5.87 0.50 12.06
N PRO A 69 6.91 0.22 12.87
CA PRO A 69 7.92 1.21 13.22
C PRO A 69 8.84 1.48 12.02
N GLY A 70 9.60 2.57 12.09
CA GLY A 70 10.60 2.92 11.09
C GLY A 70 9.99 3.54 9.83
N ARG A 71 9.40 4.74 9.96
CA ARG A 71 8.99 5.56 8.82
C ARG A 71 10.12 5.62 7.79
N ILE A 72 9.82 5.30 6.53
CA ILE A 72 10.82 5.25 5.47
C ILE A 72 10.92 6.63 4.80
N GLN A 73 12.13 7.15 4.67
CA GLN A 73 12.40 8.42 4.00
C GLN A 73 11.86 8.39 2.56
N ALA A 74 11.23 9.49 2.16
CA ALA A 74 10.61 9.66 0.85
C ALA A 74 9.47 8.66 0.51
N MET A 75 8.93 7.97 1.51
CA MET A 75 7.80 7.03 1.37
C MET A 75 6.70 7.31 2.39
N GLY A 76 7.00 7.13 3.68
CA GLY A 76 6.02 7.24 4.76
C GLY A 76 6.03 6.05 5.71
N THR A 77 5.05 6.05 6.61
CA THR A 77 4.86 5.02 7.63
C THR A 77 3.92 3.95 7.10
N HIS A 78 4.28 2.69 7.27
CA HIS A 78 3.54 1.56 6.73
C HIS A 78 2.56 1.00 7.77
N PHE A 79 1.39 0.60 7.31
CA PHE A 79 0.36 -0.05 8.11
C PHE A 79 0.02 -1.40 7.47
N ILE A 80 0.07 -2.45 8.27
CA ILE A 80 -0.08 -3.84 7.84
C ILE A 80 -1.33 -4.47 8.43
N ASP A 81 -2.04 -5.27 7.64
CA ASP A 81 -3.13 -6.11 8.12
C ASP A 81 -2.59 -7.29 8.94
N VAL A 82 -2.80 -7.26 10.25
CA VAL A 82 -2.28 -8.31 11.14
C VAL A 82 -2.97 -9.65 10.94
N THR A 83 -4.09 -9.70 10.22
CA THR A 83 -4.81 -10.94 9.90
C THR A 83 -4.31 -11.60 8.61
N SER A 84 -3.36 -10.96 7.91
CA SER A 84 -2.87 -11.46 6.63
C SER A 84 -2.26 -12.87 6.75
N PRO A 85 -2.50 -13.76 5.76
CA PRO A 85 -2.03 -15.15 5.81
C PRO A 85 -0.52 -15.28 6.08
N GLU A 86 0.28 -14.38 5.52
CA GLU A 86 1.74 -14.42 5.64
C GLU A 86 2.27 -14.22 7.05
N LEU A 87 1.47 -13.59 7.91
CA LEU A 87 1.77 -13.43 9.33
C LEU A 87 1.37 -14.67 10.16
N HIS A 88 0.73 -15.65 9.52
CA HIS A 88 0.20 -16.87 10.14
C HIS A 88 0.81 -18.14 9.52
N SER A 89 2.10 -18.09 9.18
CA SER A 89 2.86 -19.23 8.62
C SER A 89 2.44 -19.71 7.23
N ILE A 90 1.64 -18.92 6.49
CA ILE A 90 1.37 -19.17 5.07
C ILE A 90 2.42 -18.41 4.25
N PRO A 91 2.98 -18.97 3.16
CA PRO A 91 3.93 -18.22 2.34
C PRO A 91 3.32 -16.94 1.73
N PHE A 92 4.06 -15.83 1.83
CA PHE A 92 3.72 -14.57 1.16
C PHE A 92 3.58 -14.77 -0.36
N THR A 93 2.47 -14.29 -0.90
CA THR A 93 2.18 -14.24 -2.35
C THR A 93 1.80 -12.85 -2.79
N GLN A 94 0.98 -12.20 -1.98
CA GLN A 94 0.52 -10.84 -2.16
C GLN A 94 0.12 -10.29 -0.80
N THR A 95 0.20 -8.98 -0.63
CA THR A 95 -0.32 -8.29 0.55
C THR A 95 -0.73 -6.87 0.17
N PHE A 96 -1.44 -6.19 1.06
CA PHE A 96 -1.87 -4.82 0.85
C PHE A 96 -1.58 -3.99 2.10
N LEU A 97 -0.88 -2.87 1.90
CA LEU A 97 -0.51 -1.94 2.95
C LEU A 97 -1.16 -0.58 2.71
N PHE A 98 -1.39 0.14 3.81
CA PHE A 98 -1.69 1.56 3.76
C PHE A 98 -0.46 2.34 4.20
N GLY A 99 -0.32 3.54 3.63
CA GLY A 99 0.74 4.47 3.96
C GLY A 99 0.22 5.70 4.68
N GLY A 100 0.93 6.14 5.73
CA GLY A 100 0.59 7.32 6.50
C GLY A 100 1.73 8.31 6.65
N TYR A 101 1.38 9.60 6.74
CA TYR A 101 2.27 10.68 7.13
C TYR A 101 1.46 11.90 7.58
N GLN A 102 1.89 12.58 8.64
CA GLN A 102 1.22 13.79 9.18
C GLN A 102 -0.29 13.60 9.33
N GLU A 103 -0.68 12.59 10.13
CA GLU A 103 -2.09 12.29 10.45
C GLU A 103 -2.95 11.91 9.22
N SER A 104 -2.34 11.69 8.05
CA SER A 104 -3.04 11.44 6.79
C SER A 104 -2.65 10.11 6.16
N VAL A 105 -3.62 9.42 5.58
CA VAL A 105 -3.38 8.29 4.67
C VAL A 105 -2.95 8.85 3.32
N ILE A 106 -1.71 8.56 2.92
CA ILE A 106 -1.04 9.18 1.77
C ILE A 106 -0.73 8.23 0.61
N PHE A 107 -0.81 6.92 0.82
CA PHE A 107 -0.67 5.95 -0.27
C PHE A 107 -1.37 4.61 0.01
N TYR A 108 -1.58 3.87 -1.08
CA TYR A 108 -1.97 2.47 -1.10
C TYR A 108 -0.83 1.65 -1.70
N GLU A 109 -0.57 0.46 -1.15
CA GLU A 109 0.55 -0.38 -1.58
C GLU A 109 0.15 -1.85 -1.66
N PRO A 110 -0.32 -2.33 -2.82
CA PRO A 110 -0.29 -3.75 -3.09
C PRO A 110 1.15 -4.20 -3.36
N MET A 111 1.57 -5.26 -2.66
CA MET A 111 2.83 -5.94 -2.89
C MET A 111 2.57 -7.32 -3.51
N PHE A 112 3.42 -7.75 -4.43
CA PHE A 112 3.30 -9.05 -5.08
C PHE A 112 4.64 -9.74 -5.23
N ILE A 113 4.72 -11.01 -4.84
CA ILE A 113 5.92 -11.82 -5.07
C ILE A 113 6.13 -12.06 -6.57
N LEU A 114 7.39 -12.01 -7.02
CA LEU A 114 7.77 -12.18 -8.42
C LEU A 114 7.25 -13.49 -9.03
N ASP A 115 7.36 -14.61 -8.29
CA ASP A 115 6.90 -15.92 -8.77
C ASP A 115 5.38 -15.93 -9.08
N TYR A 116 4.59 -15.25 -8.25
CA TYR A 116 3.16 -15.12 -8.46
C TYR A 116 2.88 -14.30 -9.72
N ILE A 117 3.58 -13.17 -9.92
CA ILE A 117 3.47 -12.36 -11.13
C ILE A 117 3.81 -13.20 -12.37
N LEU A 118 4.93 -13.94 -12.35
CA LEU A 118 5.39 -14.77 -13.47
C LEU A 118 4.45 -15.92 -13.82
N SER A 119 3.59 -16.36 -12.89
CA SER A 119 2.52 -17.31 -13.18
C SER A 119 1.39 -16.74 -14.05
N LYS A 120 1.43 -15.44 -14.38
CA LYS A 120 0.45 -14.71 -15.20
C LYS A 120 -0.96 -14.79 -14.60
N PRO A 121 -1.13 -14.34 -13.34
CA PRO A 121 -2.40 -14.46 -12.66
C PRO A 121 -3.44 -13.53 -13.30
N GLN A 122 -4.70 -13.86 -13.07
CA GLN A 122 -5.85 -13.00 -13.34
C GLN A 122 -6.64 -12.92 -12.05
N ALA A 123 -6.37 -11.90 -11.23
CA ALA A 123 -6.93 -11.81 -9.89
C ALA A 123 -7.48 -10.41 -9.58
N THR A 124 -8.58 -10.40 -8.83
CA THR A 124 -9.18 -9.23 -8.20
C THR A 124 -9.20 -9.50 -6.71
N ILE A 125 -8.56 -8.63 -5.93
CA ILE A 125 -8.45 -8.78 -4.49
C ILE A 125 -9.13 -7.58 -3.82
N ALA A 126 -9.97 -7.84 -2.82
CA ALA A 126 -10.69 -6.82 -2.08
C ALA A 126 -9.77 -6.07 -1.12
N ILE A 127 -9.95 -4.75 -1.05
CA ILE A 127 -9.26 -3.88 -0.10
C ILE A 127 -10.16 -3.74 1.12
N LYS A 128 -9.67 -4.09 2.32
CA LYS A 128 -10.37 -3.78 3.57
C LYS A 128 -10.57 -2.26 3.66
N GLN A 129 -11.80 -1.82 3.93
CA GLN A 129 -12.15 -0.40 3.87
C GLN A 129 -12.09 0.25 5.25
N PRO A 130 -11.60 1.50 5.36
CA PRO A 130 -11.72 2.28 6.58
C PRO A 130 -13.15 2.78 6.78
N ALA A 131 -13.54 3.02 8.04
CA ALA A 131 -14.87 3.51 8.40
C ALA A 131 -15.15 4.90 7.82
N ALA A 132 -14.15 5.77 7.80
CA ALA A 132 -14.20 7.14 7.30
C ALA A 132 -13.07 7.40 6.29
N VAL A 133 -13.17 8.52 5.57
CA VAL A 133 -12.10 9.03 4.71
C VAL A 133 -11.87 10.52 4.99
N GLN A 134 -10.64 10.98 4.80
CA GLN A 134 -10.23 12.34 5.14
C GLN A 134 -10.62 13.33 4.05
N GLU A 135 -10.53 12.90 2.80
CA GLU A 135 -10.81 13.72 1.63
C GLU A 135 -12.03 13.21 0.89
N THR A 136 -12.85 14.12 0.36
CA THR A 136 -13.95 13.71 -0.51
C THR A 136 -13.38 13.31 -1.87
N GLY A 137 -13.70 12.09 -2.34
CA GLY A 137 -13.09 11.58 -3.56
C GLY A 137 -13.47 10.15 -3.91
N TYR A 138 -12.75 9.58 -4.88
CA TYR A 138 -12.94 8.20 -5.33
C TYR A 138 -11.91 7.28 -4.68
N TYR A 139 -12.40 6.25 -4.00
CA TYR A 139 -11.59 5.32 -3.21
C TYR A 139 -11.69 3.90 -3.76
N PRO A 140 -10.56 3.19 -3.93
CA PRO A 140 -10.56 1.86 -4.52
C PRO A 140 -11.21 0.83 -3.58
N GLN A 141 -12.03 -0.06 -4.15
CA GLN A 141 -12.61 -1.18 -3.41
C GLN A 141 -11.82 -2.47 -3.63
N ASN A 142 -11.11 -2.55 -4.75
CA ASN A 142 -10.28 -3.70 -5.12
C ASN A 142 -8.95 -3.24 -5.72
N TYR A 143 -8.00 -4.17 -5.81
CA TYR A 143 -6.83 -4.05 -6.69
C TYR A 143 -6.74 -5.30 -7.56
N ARG A 144 -6.14 -5.12 -8.74
CA ARG A 144 -6.10 -6.14 -9.77
C ARG A 144 -4.69 -6.35 -10.28
N ILE A 145 -4.39 -7.62 -10.54
CA ILE A 145 -3.23 -8.07 -11.29
C ILE A 145 -3.72 -8.93 -12.45
N GLU A 146 -3.26 -8.61 -13.64
CA GLU A 146 -3.59 -9.38 -14.84
C GLU A 146 -2.46 -9.38 -15.86
N TYR A 147 -2.35 -10.46 -16.62
CA TYR A 147 -1.45 -10.54 -17.76
C TYR A 147 -2.24 -10.41 -19.07
N ASP A 148 -1.98 -9.33 -19.82
CA ASP A 148 -2.54 -9.12 -21.14
C ASP A 148 -1.77 -9.97 -22.16
N THR A 149 -2.38 -11.07 -22.61
CA THR A 149 -1.74 -12.01 -23.55
C THR A 149 -1.51 -11.41 -24.94
N LYS A 150 -2.28 -10.40 -25.34
CA LYS A 150 -2.14 -9.76 -26.66
C LYS A 150 -0.96 -8.79 -26.65
N GLN A 151 -0.90 -7.93 -25.63
CA GLN A 151 0.16 -6.92 -25.48
C GLN A 151 1.43 -7.49 -24.84
N LYS A 152 1.34 -8.66 -24.20
CA LYS A 152 2.41 -9.32 -23.43
C LYS A 152 2.89 -8.46 -22.25
N GLU A 153 1.95 -7.86 -21.54
CA GLU A 153 2.20 -6.93 -20.44
C GLU A 153 1.49 -7.38 -19.17
N TYR A 154 2.11 -7.13 -18.02
CA TYR A 154 1.47 -7.24 -16.71
C TYR A 154 0.83 -5.90 -16.35
N LYS A 155 -0.41 -5.92 -15.90
CA LYS A 155 -1.15 -4.74 -15.45
C LYS A 155 -1.44 -4.86 -13.96
N PHE A 156 -1.15 -3.79 -13.24
CA PHE A 156 -1.40 -3.63 -11.81
C PHE A 156 -2.16 -2.32 -11.63
N TYR A 157 -3.35 -2.38 -11.04
CA TYR A 157 -4.17 -1.19 -10.86
C TYR A 157 -5.17 -1.31 -9.73
N LEU A 158 -5.49 -0.16 -9.14
CA LEU A 158 -6.62 0.02 -8.25
C LEU A 158 -7.93 0.00 -9.06
N ALA A 159 -8.96 -0.67 -8.53
CA ALA A 159 -10.19 -0.98 -9.24
C ALA A 159 -11.45 -0.66 -8.42
N ASP A 160 -12.57 -0.57 -9.14
CA ASP A 160 -13.92 -0.40 -8.60
C ASP A 160 -14.04 0.82 -7.67
N LEU A 161 -13.55 1.97 -8.14
CA LEU A 161 -13.50 3.17 -7.32
C LEU A 161 -14.90 3.65 -6.95
N THR A 162 -15.13 3.88 -5.65
CA THR A 162 -16.39 4.38 -5.11
C THR A 162 -16.23 5.78 -4.56
N PHE A 163 -17.15 6.68 -4.89
CA PHE A 163 -17.15 8.03 -4.35
C PHE A 163 -17.54 8.01 -2.86
N ARG A 164 -16.71 8.65 -2.02
CA ARG A 164 -16.93 8.80 -0.58
C ARG A 164 -16.79 10.27 -0.20
N GLN A 165 -17.65 10.72 0.70
CA GLN A 165 -17.54 12.03 1.34
C GLN A 165 -16.63 11.94 2.56
N SER A 166 -15.88 13.00 2.82
CA SER A 166 -15.03 13.10 4.00
C SER A 166 -15.85 13.11 5.29
N GLN A 167 -15.29 12.53 6.34
CA GLN A 167 -15.91 12.36 7.66
C GLN A 167 -14.90 12.60 8.78
#